data_AF-C5BHR4-F1
#
_entry.id   AF-C5BHR4-F1
#
_cell.length_a   1.000
_cell.length_b   1.000
_cell.length_c   1.000
_cell.angle_alpha   90.00
_cell.angle_beta   90.00
_cell.angle_gamma   90.00
#
_symmetry.space_group_name_H-M   'P 1'
#
loop_
_entity.id
_entity.type
_entity.pdbx_description
1 polymer ?
#
loop_
_entity_poly.entity_id
_entity_poly.type
_entity_poly.pdbx_seq_one_letter_code
_entity_poly.pdbx_strand_id
1 'polypeptide(L)'
;MKLSTDFDKIGFHDASIEKIERQSDSVILDIKGAFISKEHPDSEGQDWRVEKAILEILGVTEERATYWDDDKAAKDHPEPEFPLDEIMHAHFEDGVFSFDGFKQTVPWYEWFITANAFILEVKSATKLSS
;
A
#
# COMPACT_ATOMS: atom_id res chain seq x y z
N MET A 1 9.22 -0.49 -14.37
CA MET A 1 8.10 0.40 -14.77
C MET A 1 7.81 1.31 -13.60
N LYS A 2 7.37 2.55 -13.82
CA LYS A 2 6.99 3.48 -12.74
C LYS A 2 5.57 3.97 -12.99
N LEU A 3 4.70 3.82 -12.00
CA LEU A 3 3.33 4.33 -12.00
C LEU A 3 3.22 5.44 -10.96
N SER A 4 2.50 6.52 -11.28
CA SER A 4 2.32 7.65 -10.36
C SER A 4 0.92 8.25 -10.41
N THR A 5 -0.02 7.59 -11.09
CA THR A 5 -1.41 7.99 -11.23
C THR A 5 -2.31 6.76 -11.08
N ASP A 6 -3.63 6.97 -10.99
CA ASP A 6 -4.63 5.89 -11.03
C ASP A 6 -4.38 4.81 -9.94
N PHE A 7 -4.13 5.26 -8.71
CA PHE A 7 -3.84 4.38 -7.57
C PHE A 7 -4.96 3.36 -7.34
N ASP A 8 -6.22 3.73 -7.60
CA ASP A 8 -7.40 2.85 -7.53
C ASP A 8 -7.37 1.69 -8.54
N LYS A 9 -6.48 1.74 -9.55
CA LYS A 9 -6.25 0.67 -10.53
C LYS A 9 -5.08 -0.22 -10.15
N ILE A 10 -4.47 0.01 -8.99
CA ILE A 10 -3.42 -0.81 -8.41
C ILE A 10 -3.99 -1.55 -7.20
N GLY A 11 -4.10 -2.88 -7.31
CA GLY A 11 -4.58 -3.74 -6.24
C GLY A 11 -3.44 -4.18 -5.32
N PHE A 12 -3.63 -3.99 -4.02
CA PHE A 12 -2.71 -4.45 -2.97
C PHE A 12 -3.31 -5.55 -2.09
N HIS A 13 -4.42 -6.17 -2.50
CA HIS A 13 -5.00 -7.29 -1.76
C HIS A 13 -4.01 -8.48 -1.71
N ASP A 14 -3.79 -9.03 -0.52
CA ASP A 14 -2.79 -10.05 -0.20
C ASP A 14 -1.33 -9.61 -0.46
N ALA A 15 -1.08 -8.29 -0.55
CA ALA A 15 0.26 -7.75 -0.70
C ALA A 15 1.00 -7.77 0.63
N SER A 16 2.25 -8.23 0.61
CA SER A 16 3.12 -8.21 1.79
C SER A 16 3.97 -6.94 1.80
N ILE A 17 4.04 -6.28 2.95
CA ILE A 17 5.03 -5.22 3.22
C ILE A 17 6.26 -5.91 3.82
N GLU A 18 7.38 -5.91 3.09
CA GLU A 18 8.60 -6.60 3.50
C GLU A 18 9.57 -5.67 4.25
N LYS A 19 9.48 -4.36 3.98
CA LYS A 19 10.30 -3.33 4.61
C LYS A 19 9.59 -1.98 4.55
N ILE A 20 9.78 -1.18 5.59
CA ILE A 20 9.36 0.23 5.64
C ILE A 20 10.61 1.06 5.89
N GLU A 21 10.78 2.13 5.12
CA GLU A 21 11.79 3.16 5.33
C GLU A 21 11.12 4.52 5.35
N ARG A 22 11.31 5.25 6.46
CA ARG A 22 10.81 6.61 6.60
C ARG A 22 11.93 7.60 6.36
N GLN A 23 11.65 8.58 5.51
CA GLN A 23 12.53 9.73 5.26
C GLN A 23 11.79 11.01 5.67
N SER A 24 12.42 12.17 5.51
CA SER A 24 11.89 13.44 6.00
C SER A 24 10.51 13.81 5.46
N ASP A 25 10.21 13.42 4.22
CA ASP A 25 9.00 13.78 3.47
C ASP A 25 8.46 12.60 2.65
N SER A 26 8.92 11.38 2.92
CA SER A 26 8.47 10.18 2.22
C SER A 26 8.45 8.94 3.09
N VAL A 27 7.59 8.01 2.70
CA VAL A 27 7.51 6.65 3.25
C VAL A 27 7.70 5.68 2.09
N ILE A 28 8.68 4.80 2.22
CA ILE A 28 9.05 3.84 1.18
C ILE A 28 8.73 2.44 1.68
N LEU A 29 7.92 1.71 0.92
CA LEU A 29 7.50 0.35 1.20
C LEU A 29 8.07 -0.61 0.16
N ASP A 30 8.78 -1.64 0.60
CA ASP A 30 9.08 -2.79 -0.25
C ASP A 30 7.87 -3.72 -0.25
N ILE A 31 7.20 -3.82 -1.40
CA ILE A 31 5.96 -4.56 -1.57
C ILE A 31 6.21 -5.85 -2.35
N LYS A 32 5.64 -6.95 -1.87
CA LYS A 32 5.62 -8.23 -2.56
C LYS A 32 4.19 -8.69 -2.82
N GLY A 33 3.87 -8.93 -4.08
CA GLY A 33 2.51 -9.23 -4.50
C GLY A 33 1.72 -7.93 -4.64
N ALA A 34 1.45 -7.51 -5.87
CA ALA A 34 0.50 -6.47 -6.18
C ALA A 34 -0.13 -6.78 -7.53
N PHE A 35 -1.18 -6.06 -7.89
CA PHE A 35 -1.92 -6.24 -9.12
C PHE A 35 -2.05 -4.90 -9.84
N ILE A 36 -1.79 -4.86 -11.14
CA ILE A 36 -2.10 -3.69 -11.97
C ILE A 36 -3.21 -4.11 -12.92
N SER A 37 -4.35 -3.43 -12.82
CA SER A 37 -5.49 -3.68 -13.71
C SER A 37 -5.15 -3.27 -15.14
N LYS A 38 -5.68 -4.02 -16.11
CA LYS A 38 -5.70 -3.66 -17.53
C LYS A 38 -6.36 -2.31 -17.83
N GLU A 39 -7.13 -1.78 -16.89
CA GLU A 39 -7.74 -0.45 -16.97
C GLU A 39 -6.76 0.67 -16.61
N HIS A 40 -5.64 0.37 -15.96
CA HIS A 40 -4.61 1.35 -15.69
C HIS A 40 -4.00 1.82 -17.03
N PRO A 41 -3.82 3.14 -17.28
CA PRO A 41 -3.35 3.65 -18.57
C PRO A 41 -2.03 3.03 -19.06
N ASP A 42 -1.10 2.83 -18.13
CA ASP A 42 0.22 2.23 -18.44
C ASP A 42 0.23 0.70 -18.53
N SER A 43 -0.91 0.01 -18.31
CA SER A 43 -0.97 -1.46 -18.34
C SER A 43 -0.92 -2.05 -19.75
N GLU A 44 -1.05 -1.21 -20.79
CA GLU A 44 -1.19 -1.61 -22.20
C GLU A 44 -2.37 -2.57 -22.44
N GLY A 45 -3.44 -2.44 -21.64
CA GLY A 45 -4.65 -3.25 -21.77
C GLY A 45 -4.50 -4.69 -21.28
N GLN A 46 -3.50 -4.99 -20.45
CA GLN A 46 -3.27 -6.31 -19.85
C GLN A 46 -3.25 -6.22 -18.34
N ASP A 47 -3.68 -7.27 -17.66
CA ASP A 47 -3.55 -7.38 -16.21
C ASP A 47 -2.13 -7.81 -15.85
N TRP A 48 -1.53 -7.22 -14.82
CA TRP A 48 -0.17 -7.58 -14.40
C TRP A 48 -0.20 -8.11 -12.98
N ARG A 49 0.43 -9.26 -12.77
CA ARG A 49 0.78 -9.75 -11.44
C ARG A 49 2.18 -9.25 -11.10
N VAL A 50 2.25 -8.28 -10.20
CA VAL A 50 3.51 -7.72 -9.70
C VAL A 50 4.03 -8.63 -8.61
N GLU A 51 5.25 -9.13 -8.77
CA GLU A 51 5.90 -9.98 -7.76
C GLU A 51 6.66 -9.13 -6.75
N LYS A 52 7.32 -8.05 -7.22
CA LYS A 52 8.09 -7.12 -6.40
C LYS A 52 7.93 -5.69 -6.90
N ALA A 53 7.67 -4.78 -5.98
CA ALA A 53 7.64 -3.35 -6.24
C ALA A 53 8.18 -2.56 -5.05
N ILE A 54 8.53 -1.31 -5.31
CA ILE A 54 8.76 -0.31 -4.27
C ILE A 54 7.65 0.73 -4.41
N LEU A 55 6.86 0.92 -3.35
CA LEU A 55 5.88 1.99 -3.26
C LEU A 55 6.49 3.14 -2.45
N GLU A 56 6.74 4.26 -3.10
CA GLU A 56 7.19 5.48 -2.45
C GLU A 56 6.02 6.45 -2.35
N ILE A 57 5.64 6.81 -1.13
CA ILE A 57 4.60 7.80 -0.82
C ILE A 57 5.31 9.11 -0.51
N LEU A 58 4.95 10.17 -1.24
CA LEU A 58 5.70 11.42 -1.31
C LEU A 58 4.91 12.59 -0.70
N GLY A 59 5.64 13.54 -0.12
CA GLY A 59 5.05 14.71 0.52
C GLY A 59 4.30 14.34 1.80
N VAL A 60 4.81 13.35 2.53
CA VAL A 60 4.20 12.86 3.78
C VAL A 60 4.29 13.94 4.85
N THR A 61 3.15 14.29 5.44
CA THR A 61 3.07 15.27 6.54
C THR A 61 2.62 14.66 7.85
N GLU A 62 1.94 13.52 7.81
CA GLU A 62 1.37 12.85 8.98
C GLU A 62 1.21 11.35 8.71
N GLU A 63 1.47 10.55 9.74
CA GLU A 63 1.15 9.12 9.78
C GLU A 63 0.32 8.84 11.03
N ARG A 64 -0.70 7.99 10.89
CA ARG A 64 -1.48 7.47 12.01
C ARG A 64 -1.74 6.00 11.81
N ALA A 65 -1.40 5.18 12.81
CA ALA A 65 -1.71 3.76 12.82
C ALA A 65 -2.65 3.44 13.98
N THR A 66 -3.65 2.61 13.72
CA THR A 66 -4.62 2.13 14.70
C THR A 66 -4.80 0.62 14.61
N TYR A 67 -5.34 0.04 15.67
CA TYR A 67 -5.71 -1.37 15.70
C TYR A 67 -7.09 -1.59 16.31
N TRP A 68 -7.71 -2.71 15.97
CA TRP A 68 -9.04 -3.11 16.41
C TRP A 68 -8.96 -4.47 17.11
N ASP A 69 -9.13 -4.48 18.43
CA ASP A 69 -9.30 -5.70 19.24
C ASP A 69 -10.77 -5.98 19.62
N ASP A 70 -11.67 -5.05 19.28
CA ASP A 70 -13.13 -5.17 19.36
C ASP A 70 -13.82 -4.38 18.23
N ASP A 71 -15.15 -4.36 18.22
CA ASP A 71 -15.99 -3.66 17.22
C ASP A 71 -16.44 -2.27 17.67
N LYS A 72 -15.84 -1.72 18.73
CA LYS A 72 -16.32 -0.47 19.36
C LYS A 72 -15.52 0.74 18.96
N ALA A 73 -14.19 0.67 19.08
CA ALA A 73 -13.34 1.81 18.81
C ALA A 73 -11.90 1.40 18.47
N ALA A 74 -11.36 2.03 17.43
CA ALA A 74 -9.94 1.94 17.09
C ALA A 74 -9.07 2.47 18.24
N LYS A 75 -7.97 1.77 18.51
CA LYS A 75 -6.98 2.12 19.52
C LYS A 75 -5.64 2.44 18.87
N ASP A 76 -4.79 3.19 19.57
CA ASP A 76 -3.45 3.54 19.07
C ASP A 76 -2.59 2.29 18.89
N HIS A 77 -1.92 2.20 17.76
CA HIS A 77 -1.12 1.04 17.41
C HIS A 77 0.05 0.81 18.40
N PRO A 78 0.26 -0.41 18.93
CA PRO A 78 1.33 -0.69 19.89
C PRO A 78 2.75 -0.59 19.27
N GLU A 79 2.87 -0.88 17.98
CA GLU A 79 4.12 -0.86 17.21
C GLU A 79 3.98 -0.05 15.89
N PRO A 80 3.81 1.28 15.96
CA PRO A 80 3.47 2.11 14.79
C PRO A 80 4.59 2.18 13.74
N GLU A 81 5.82 1.78 14.09
CA GLU A 81 6.94 1.73 13.15
C GLU A 81 6.74 0.68 12.04
N PHE A 82 5.94 -0.36 12.31
CA PHE A 82 5.59 -1.38 11.33
C PHE A 82 4.12 -1.79 11.55
N PRO A 83 3.16 -1.02 11.00
CA PRO A 83 1.74 -1.14 11.34
C PRO A 83 1.10 -2.46 10.87
N LEU A 84 1.46 -2.93 9.68
CA LEU A 84 0.91 -4.14 9.08
C LEU A 84 1.94 -4.78 8.14
N ASP A 85 1.88 -6.10 8.02
CA ASP A 85 2.72 -6.89 7.10
C ASP A 85 1.93 -7.47 5.93
N GLU A 86 0.60 -7.53 6.01
CA GLU A 86 -0.28 -7.99 4.93
C GLU A 86 -1.40 -6.98 4.69
N ILE A 87 -1.53 -6.50 3.45
CA ILE A 87 -2.54 -5.52 3.01
C ILE A 87 -3.77 -6.27 2.50
N MET A 88 -4.93 -5.93 3.03
CA MET A 88 -6.23 -6.41 2.56
C MET A 88 -6.93 -5.37 1.71
N HIS A 89 -6.87 -4.09 2.11
CA HIS A 89 -7.34 -2.98 1.29
C HIS A 89 -6.35 -1.82 1.29
N ALA A 90 -6.32 -1.11 0.17
CA ALA A 90 -5.53 0.08 -0.03
C ALA A 90 -6.34 1.11 -0.81
N HIS A 91 -6.38 2.34 -0.32
CA HIS A 91 -7.11 3.44 -0.96
C HIS A 91 -6.27 4.72 -0.92
N PHE A 92 -6.54 5.63 -1.86
CA PHE A 92 -6.02 6.98 -1.85
C PHE A 92 -7.16 7.96 -2.12
N GLU A 93 -7.61 8.66 -1.07
CA GLU A 93 -8.74 9.57 -1.12
C GLU A 93 -8.41 10.84 -0.34
N ASP A 94 -8.78 12.00 -0.89
CA ASP A 94 -8.63 13.32 -0.24
C ASP A 94 -7.24 13.61 0.37
N GLY A 95 -6.17 13.10 -0.27
CA GLY A 95 -4.79 13.31 0.19
C GLY A 95 -4.34 12.36 1.31
N VAL A 96 -5.05 11.26 1.52
CA VAL A 96 -4.72 10.24 2.51
C VAL A 96 -4.61 8.88 1.83
N PHE A 97 -3.45 8.25 1.94
CA PHE A 97 -3.30 6.82 1.67
C PHE A 97 -3.75 6.05 2.89
N SER A 98 -4.66 5.09 2.72
CA SER A 98 -5.08 4.18 3.79
C SER A 98 -4.75 2.75 3.41
N PHE A 99 -4.10 2.04 4.31
CA PHE A 99 -3.84 0.61 4.23
C PHE A 99 -4.47 -0.07 5.43
N ASP A 100 -5.18 -1.17 5.21
CA ASP A 100 -5.69 -1.99 6.30
C ASP A 100 -5.45 -3.46 6.02
N GLY A 101 -5.35 -4.23 7.10
CA GLY A 101 -5.07 -5.66 7.03
C GLY A 101 -4.48 -6.19 8.33
N PHE A 102 -3.45 -7.01 8.23
CA PHE A 102 -2.93 -7.79 9.35
C PHE A 102 -1.47 -7.48 9.65
N LYS A 103 -1.11 -7.72 10.90
CA LYS A 103 0.27 -7.95 11.33
C LYS A 103 0.34 -9.36 11.89
N GLN A 104 1.09 -10.24 11.24
CA GLN A 104 1.23 -11.67 11.50
C GLN A 104 -0.04 -12.53 11.35
N THR A 105 -1.19 -12.12 11.92
CA THR A 105 -2.50 -12.80 11.75
C THR A 105 -3.68 -12.00 12.31
N VAL A 106 -3.58 -11.46 13.53
CA VAL A 106 -4.61 -10.68 14.23
C VAL A 106 -3.91 -9.80 15.28
N PRO A 107 -4.49 -8.66 15.73
CA PRO A 107 -5.75 -8.01 15.33
C PRO A 107 -5.74 -7.38 13.92
N TRP A 108 -6.85 -6.72 13.55
CA TRP A 108 -6.96 -5.88 12.37
C TRP A 108 -6.29 -4.53 12.60
N TYR A 109 -5.52 -4.07 11.62
CA TYR A 109 -4.74 -2.84 11.70
C TYR A 109 -5.10 -1.91 10.56
N GLU A 110 -5.03 -0.61 10.83
CA GLU A 110 -5.22 0.45 9.84
C GLU A 110 -4.05 1.41 9.91
N TRP A 111 -3.60 1.88 8.76
CA TRP A 111 -2.52 2.83 8.62
C TRP A 111 -2.90 3.91 7.62
N PHE A 112 -2.91 5.15 8.10
CA PHE A 112 -3.24 6.34 7.34
C PHE A 112 -1.99 7.20 7.17
N ILE A 113 -1.75 7.65 5.95
CA ILE A 113 -0.60 8.48 5.59
C ILE A 113 -1.10 9.68 4.80
N THR A 114 -1.04 10.86 5.40
CA THR A 114 -1.39 12.13 4.73
C THR A 114 -0.23 12.53 3.81
N ALA A 115 -0.49 12.55 2.51
CA ALA A 115 0.51 12.75 1.47
C ALA A 115 -0.13 13.24 0.16
N ASN A 116 0.68 13.67 -0.81
CA ASN A 116 0.16 14.30 -2.04
C ASN A 116 0.47 13.53 -3.33
N ALA A 117 1.35 12.53 -3.29
CA ALA A 117 1.73 11.76 -4.45
C ALA A 117 2.27 10.39 -4.06
N PHE A 118 2.37 9.51 -5.05
CA PHE A 118 3.07 8.24 -4.93
C PHE A 118 3.86 7.91 -6.20
N ILE A 119 4.80 7.00 -6.07
CA ILE A 119 5.46 6.31 -7.17
C ILE A 119 5.49 4.82 -6.83
N LEU A 120 4.87 3.99 -7.67
CA LEU A 120 5.07 2.54 -7.64
C LEU A 120 6.12 2.15 -8.68
N GLU A 121 7.31 1.78 -8.23
CA GLU A 121 8.34 1.21 -9.08
C GLU A 121 8.25 -0.33 -9.11
N VAL A 122 7.70 -0.86 -10.21
CA VAL A 122 7.64 -2.30 -10.46
C VAL A 122 9.04 -2.82 -10.79
N LYS A 123 9.54 -3.73 -9.96
CA LYS A 123 10.84 -4.40 -10.10
C LYS A 123 10.72 -5.72 -10.87
N SER A 124 9.66 -6.49 -10.61
CA SER A 124 9.32 -7.68 -11.39
C SER A 124 7.81 -7.90 -11.46
N ALA A 125 7.32 -8.28 -12.62
CA ALA A 125 5.90 -8.56 -12.87
C ALA A 125 5.74 -9.53 -14.04
N THR A 126 4.62 -10.22 -14.06
CA THR A 126 4.18 -11.10 -15.16
C THR A 126 2.89 -10.56 -15.73
N LYS A 127 2.84 -10.35 -17.05
CA LYS A 127 1.60 -10.02 -17.76
C LYS A 127 0.72 -11.27 -17.81
N LEU A 128 -0.54 -11.11 -17.42
CA LEU A 128 -1.54 -12.15 -17.48
C LEU A 128 -2.21 -12.05 -18.85
N SER A 129 -1.92 -13.02 -19.72
CA SER A 129 -2.65 -13.19 -20.96
C SER A 129 -4.02 -13.78 -20.64
N SER A 130 -5.07 -12.98 -20.84
CA SER A 130 -6.45 -13.45 -20.94
C SER A 130 -6.68 -14.29 -22.19
#